data_AF-A0A0X1T8Q9-F1
#
_entry.id   AF-A0A0X1T8Q9-F1
#
_cell.length_a   1.000
_cell.length_b   1.000
_cell.length_c   1.000
_cell.angle_alpha   90.00
_cell.angle_beta   90.00
_cell.angle_gamma   90.00
#
_symmetry.space_group_name_H-M   'P 1'
#
loop_
_entity.id
_entity.type
_entity.pdbx_description
1 polymer ?
#
loop_
_entity_poly.entity_id
_entity_poly.type
_entity_poly.pdbx_seq_one_letter_code
_entity_poly.pdbx_strand_id
1 'polypeptide(L)'
;MSANPYEFNITLGRGTIIVPTPTCDLAVGDVNRTVPLDTVRLSNFTGTWLAKKTFDISANCRNASNVTFRFSGTPATGNAALFRSTGTAAGVGLWLYSRIGGVETTLSNNGSRTVPVSSNRAVLPLGAAYHKTTGTLTKGTLISTVTVNISYN
;
A
#
# COMPACT_ATOMS: atom_id res chain seq x y z
N MET A 1 52.37 -20.32 -60.05
CA MET A 1 51.07 -20.84 -59.57
C MET A 1 50.52 -19.82 -58.59
N SER A 2 49.45 -19.11 -58.97
CA SER A 2 48.83 -18.07 -58.15
C SER A 2 47.79 -18.73 -57.23
N ALA A 3 47.93 -18.62 -55.92
CA ALA A 3 46.95 -19.12 -54.97
C ALA A 3 45.79 -18.12 -54.87
N ASN A 4 44.59 -18.50 -55.32
CA ASN A 4 43.39 -17.72 -55.05
C ASN A 4 43.03 -17.86 -53.56
N PRO A 5 43.00 -16.78 -52.76
CA PRO A 5 42.54 -16.87 -51.38
C PRO A 5 41.04 -17.18 -51.38
N TYR A 6 40.67 -18.28 -50.70
CA TYR A 6 39.26 -18.60 -50.45
C TYR A 6 38.78 -17.79 -49.24
N GLU A 7 37.83 -16.89 -49.45
CA GLU A 7 37.11 -16.25 -48.37
C GLU A 7 35.90 -17.11 -47.95
N PHE A 8 35.71 -17.24 -46.64
CA PHE A 8 34.56 -17.94 -46.05
C PHE A 8 33.85 -17.03 -45.07
N ASN A 9 32.53 -16.97 -45.18
CA ASN A 9 31.69 -16.26 -44.23
C ASN A 9 31.24 -17.23 -43.13
N ILE A 10 31.51 -16.87 -41.87
CA ILE A 10 30.98 -17.56 -40.70
C ILE A 10 29.94 -16.67 -40.05
N THR A 11 28.70 -17.17 -39.94
CA THR A 11 27.65 -16.51 -39.17
C THR A 11 27.78 -16.94 -37.71
N LEU A 12 28.13 -16.00 -36.82
CA LEU A 12 28.25 -16.27 -35.39
C LEU A 12 27.02 -15.75 -34.64
N GLY A 13 26.27 -16.68 -34.03
CA GLY A 13 25.18 -16.37 -33.12
C GLY A 13 23.87 -15.95 -33.80
N ARG A 14 22.78 -16.65 -33.45
CA ARG A 14 21.41 -16.17 -33.64
C ARG A 14 20.77 -16.15 -32.27
N GLY A 15 20.29 -14.98 -31.85
CA GLY A 15 19.72 -14.79 -30.51
C GLY A 15 18.60 -13.77 -30.52
N THR A 16 17.71 -13.88 -29.56
CA THR A 16 16.65 -12.90 -29.29
C THR A 16 16.80 -12.41 -27.86
N ILE A 17 16.74 -11.09 -27.66
CA ILE A 17 16.74 -10.48 -26.33
C ILE A 17 15.28 -10.25 -25.96
N ILE A 18 14.82 -10.86 -24.86
CA ILE A 18 13.47 -10.64 -24.32
C ILE A 18 13.55 -9.82 -23.04
N VAL A 19 12.58 -8.92 -22.85
CA VAL A 19 12.37 -8.23 -21.57
C VAL A 19 11.37 -9.07 -20.76
N PRO A 20 11.74 -9.58 -19.58
CA PRO A 20 10.80 -10.32 -18.74
C PRO A 20 9.59 -9.45 -18.37
N THR A 21 8.39 -10.02 -18.42
CA THR A 21 7.17 -9.29 -18.03
C THR A 21 7.15 -9.09 -16.50
N PRO A 22 6.99 -7.85 -16.01
CA PRO A 22 6.83 -7.60 -14.58
C PRO A 22 5.47 -8.10 -14.10
N THR A 23 5.43 -8.65 -12.89
CA THR A 23 4.19 -9.03 -12.21
C THR A 23 4.33 -8.84 -10.72
N CYS A 24 3.26 -8.40 -10.06
CA CYS A 24 3.15 -8.42 -8.61
C CYS A 24 1.74 -8.79 -8.18
N ASP A 25 1.65 -9.55 -7.10
CA ASP A 25 0.42 -9.93 -6.44
C ASP A 25 0.49 -9.53 -4.97
N LEU A 26 -0.62 -9.04 -4.40
CA LEU A 26 -0.69 -8.80 -2.97
C LEU A 26 -0.43 -10.12 -2.22
N ALA A 27 0.36 -10.09 -1.15
CA ALA A 27 0.66 -11.28 -0.38
C ALA A 27 -0.64 -11.90 0.16
N VAL A 28 -0.74 -13.23 0.15
CA VAL A 28 -1.98 -13.95 0.50
C VAL A 28 -2.54 -13.53 1.86
N GLY A 29 -1.68 -13.30 2.86
CA GLY A 29 -2.09 -12.86 4.19
C GLY A 29 -2.61 -11.42 4.27
N ASP A 30 -2.39 -10.61 3.23
CA ASP A 30 -2.84 -9.23 3.13
C ASP A 30 -4.13 -9.09 2.29
N VAL A 31 -4.54 -10.15 1.57
CA VAL A 31 -5.83 -10.20 0.86
C VAL A 31 -6.97 -10.38 1.87
N ASN A 32 -7.97 -9.50 1.82
CA ASN A 32 -9.13 -9.52 2.74
C ASN A 32 -8.74 -9.55 4.23
N ARG A 33 -7.60 -8.96 4.58
CA ARG A 33 -7.07 -8.95 5.94
C ARG A 33 -7.85 -7.99 6.83
N THR A 34 -8.24 -8.48 8.01
CA THR A 34 -8.76 -7.62 9.09
C THR A 34 -7.62 -7.16 9.98
N VAL A 35 -7.52 -5.84 10.20
CA VAL A 35 -6.59 -5.24 11.17
C VAL A 35 -7.39 -4.80 12.40
N PRO A 36 -7.34 -5.56 13.52
CA PRO A 36 -8.10 -5.20 14.71
C PRO A 36 -7.49 -3.97 15.37
N LEU A 37 -8.27 -2.92 15.62
CA LEU A 37 -7.83 -1.82 16.48
C LEU A 37 -8.09 -2.16 17.95
N ASP A 38 -7.23 -1.66 18.82
CA ASP A 38 -7.39 -1.92 20.26
C ASP A 38 -8.60 -1.15 20.79
N THR A 39 -9.23 -1.69 21.84
CA THR A 39 -10.35 -1.01 22.50
C THR A 39 -9.82 0.18 23.29
N VAL A 40 -10.44 1.35 23.11
CA VAL A 40 -10.05 2.60 23.79
C VAL A 40 -11.17 3.13 24.67
N ARG A 41 -10.82 3.85 25.74
CA ARG A 41 -11.77 4.60 26.56
C ARG A 41 -12.00 5.98 25.96
N LEU A 42 -13.26 6.39 25.87
CA LEU A 42 -13.62 7.71 25.34
C LEU A 42 -12.92 8.85 26.10
N SER A 43 -12.75 8.71 27.42
CA SER A 43 -12.05 9.66 28.28
C SER A 43 -10.57 9.88 27.90
N ASN A 44 -9.95 8.91 27.22
CA ASN A 44 -8.54 9.00 26.82
C ASN A 44 -8.35 9.80 25.52
N PHE A 45 -9.43 10.21 24.87
CA PHE A 45 -9.38 10.93 23.61
C PHE A 45 -9.15 12.44 23.82
N THR A 46 -7.98 12.80 24.33
CA THR A 46 -7.58 14.19 24.61
C THR A 46 -7.10 14.93 23.36
N GLY A 47 -6.44 14.23 22.42
CA GLY A 47 -5.95 14.79 21.16
C GLY A 47 -6.91 14.65 19.97
N THR A 48 -6.38 14.81 18.76
CA THR A 48 -7.09 14.59 17.49
C THR A 48 -7.12 13.12 17.07
N TRP A 49 -6.18 12.31 17.55
CA TRP A 49 -6.11 10.86 17.31
C TRP A 49 -5.78 10.09 18.58
N LEU A 50 -6.02 8.76 18.55
CA LEU A 50 -5.73 7.85 19.65
C LEU A 50 -5.41 6.43 19.14
N ALA A 51 -4.58 5.70 19.90
CA ALA A 51 -4.25 4.28 19.69
C ALA A 51 -3.74 3.94 18.28
N LYS A 52 -2.55 4.45 17.96
CA LYS A 52 -1.82 4.08 16.75
C LYS A 52 -1.49 2.59 16.78
N LYS A 53 -1.86 1.88 15.73
CA LYS A 53 -1.51 0.49 15.48
C LYS A 53 -0.75 0.38 14.17
N THR A 54 0.46 -0.16 14.23
CA THR A 54 1.29 -0.37 13.05
C THR A 54 1.06 -1.77 12.48
N PHE A 55 1.13 -1.85 11.17
CA PHE A 55 1.10 -3.10 10.41
C PHE A 55 1.76 -2.85 9.06
N ASP A 56 2.13 -3.91 8.38
CA ASP A 56 2.68 -3.82 7.03
C ASP A 56 1.76 -4.61 6.09
N ILE A 57 1.68 -4.13 4.85
CA ILE A 57 1.16 -4.92 3.73
C ILE A 57 2.29 -5.13 2.72
N SER A 58 2.18 -6.19 1.93
CA SER A 58 3.22 -6.57 0.99
C SER A 58 2.69 -7.11 -0.32
N ALA A 59 3.52 -6.99 -1.36
CA ALA A 59 3.30 -7.63 -2.65
C ALA A 59 4.50 -8.53 -3.00
N ASN A 60 4.22 -9.71 -3.52
CA ASN A 60 5.21 -10.62 -4.08
C ASN A 60 5.37 -10.29 -5.56
N CYS A 61 6.60 -10.07 -6.01
CA CYS A 61 6.89 -9.51 -7.32
C CYS A 61 7.90 -10.35 -8.09
N ARG A 62 7.83 -10.30 -9.42
CA ARG A 62 8.85 -10.81 -10.34
C ARG A 62 9.11 -9.78 -11.41
N ASN A 63 10.39 -9.50 -11.67
CA ASN A 63 10.85 -8.56 -12.70
C ASN A 63 10.33 -7.12 -12.56
N ALA A 64 9.68 -6.77 -11.44
CA ALA A 64 9.23 -5.42 -11.13
C ALA A 64 10.25 -4.73 -10.23
N SER A 65 10.46 -3.44 -10.46
CA SER A 65 11.35 -2.59 -9.67
C SER A 65 10.59 -1.85 -8.57
N ASN A 66 9.32 -1.48 -8.82
CA ASN A 66 8.51 -0.75 -7.85
C ASN A 66 7.07 -1.22 -7.85
N VAL A 67 6.42 -1.04 -6.70
CA VAL A 67 4.97 -1.23 -6.55
C VAL A 67 4.36 0.03 -5.98
N THR A 68 3.33 0.53 -6.66
CA THR A 68 2.45 1.58 -6.15
C THR A 68 1.20 0.97 -5.56
N PHE A 69 0.99 1.20 -4.27
CA PHE A 69 -0.22 0.85 -3.55
C PHE A 69 -1.15 2.05 -3.53
N ARG A 70 -2.37 1.90 -4.03
CA ARG A 70 -3.40 2.93 -4.08
C ARG A 70 -4.57 2.55 -3.20
N PHE A 71 -4.94 3.44 -2.28
CA PHE A 71 -5.95 3.23 -1.26
C PHE A 71 -7.22 3.98 -1.63
N SER A 72 -8.34 3.27 -1.66
CA SER A 72 -9.65 3.87 -1.94
C SER A 72 -10.67 3.43 -0.91
N GLY A 73 -11.61 4.32 -0.61
CA GLY A 73 -12.65 4.09 0.39
C GLY A 73 -13.46 5.37 0.54
N THR A 74 -14.55 5.32 1.30
CA THR A 74 -15.37 6.53 1.41
C THR A 74 -14.77 7.49 2.44
N PRO A 75 -14.60 8.79 2.11
CA PRO A 75 -14.11 9.78 3.06
C PRO A 75 -15.05 9.95 4.27
N ALA A 76 -14.49 10.24 5.45
CA ALA A 76 -15.27 10.53 6.64
C ALA A 76 -15.97 11.89 6.52
N THR A 77 -17.21 11.97 6.99
CA THR A 77 -17.96 13.23 7.04
C THR A 77 -17.22 14.25 7.90
N GLY A 78 -17.06 15.47 7.37
CA GLY A 78 -16.36 16.56 8.07
C GLY A 78 -14.83 16.46 8.07
N ASN A 79 -14.23 15.36 7.60
CA ASN A 79 -12.79 15.27 7.40
C ASN A 79 -12.42 14.27 6.30
N ALA A 80 -12.20 14.78 5.09
CA ALA A 80 -11.90 13.96 3.91
C ALA A 80 -10.51 13.31 3.94
N ALA A 81 -9.65 13.68 4.89
CA ALA A 81 -8.36 13.03 5.10
C ALA A 81 -8.46 11.65 5.78
N LEU A 82 -9.65 11.31 6.30
CA LEU A 82 -9.94 10.07 7.02
C LEU A 82 -10.89 9.17 6.21
N PHE A 83 -10.89 7.88 6.51
CA PHE A 83 -11.91 6.95 6.01
C PHE A 83 -13.10 6.87 6.96
N ARG A 84 -14.31 6.79 6.38
CA ARG A 84 -15.56 6.75 7.13
C ARG A 84 -15.67 5.48 7.97
N SER A 85 -16.20 5.64 9.18
CA SER A 85 -16.68 4.53 10.00
C SER A 85 -18.13 4.17 9.63
N THR A 86 -18.43 2.89 9.49
CA THR A 86 -19.79 2.31 9.42
C THR A 86 -20.20 1.67 10.75
N GLY A 87 -19.38 1.80 11.79
CA GLY A 87 -19.72 1.37 13.14
C GLY A 87 -20.67 2.35 13.85
N THR A 88 -20.92 2.11 15.14
CA THR A 88 -21.91 2.88 15.92
C THR A 88 -21.34 4.13 16.59
N ALA A 89 -20.02 4.30 16.65
CA ALA A 89 -19.41 5.53 17.17
C ALA A 89 -19.57 6.69 16.17
N ALA A 90 -19.99 7.85 16.67
CA ALA A 90 -20.06 9.10 15.91
C ALA A 90 -18.83 9.98 16.19
N GLY A 91 -18.59 10.96 15.33
CA GLY A 91 -17.49 11.92 15.52
C GLY A 91 -16.09 11.34 15.28
N VAL A 92 -15.95 10.12 14.77
CA VAL A 92 -14.67 9.42 14.56
C VAL A 92 -14.55 8.84 13.15
N GLY A 93 -13.35 8.88 12.60
CA GLY A 93 -12.95 8.20 11.36
C GLY A 93 -11.68 7.38 11.55
N LEU A 94 -11.39 6.52 10.58
CA LEU A 94 -10.12 5.80 10.50
C LEU A 94 -9.06 6.70 9.88
N TRP A 95 -8.01 7.00 10.64
CA TRP A 95 -6.80 7.60 10.07
C TRP A 95 -5.88 6.48 9.60
N LEU A 96 -5.64 6.40 8.30
CA LEU A 96 -4.64 5.53 7.69
C LEU A 96 -3.43 6.37 7.30
N TYR A 97 -2.24 5.84 7.52
CA TYR A 97 -1.00 6.52 7.15
C TYR A 97 0.09 5.54 6.77
N SER A 98 1.01 5.96 5.89
CA SER A 98 2.26 5.24 5.64
C SER A 98 3.36 5.68 6.61
N ARG A 99 4.36 4.83 6.82
CA ARG A 99 5.53 5.10 7.69
C ARG A 99 6.86 4.97 6.95
N ILE A 100 6.89 5.24 5.65
CA ILE A 100 8.10 5.08 4.83
C ILE A 100 9.19 6.03 5.32
N GLY A 101 10.40 5.50 5.55
CA GLY A 101 11.53 6.28 6.08
C GLY A 101 11.32 6.79 7.51
N GLY A 102 10.39 6.20 8.27
CA GLY A 102 10.03 6.67 9.62
C GLY A 102 9.11 7.89 9.64
N VAL A 103 8.68 8.39 8.47
CA VAL A 103 7.81 9.55 8.35
C VAL A 103 6.36 9.10 8.18
N GLU A 104 5.48 9.60 9.06
CA GLU A 104 4.05 9.39 8.94
C GLU A 104 3.48 10.30 7.85
N THR A 105 2.73 9.72 6.92
CA THR A 105 2.02 10.49 5.88
C THR A 105 0.61 9.95 5.74
N THR A 106 -0.38 10.83 5.92
CA THR A 106 -1.79 10.50 5.78
C THR A 106 -2.10 9.93 4.40
N LEU A 107 -2.85 8.84 4.39
CA LEU A 107 -3.43 8.21 3.22
C LEU A 107 -4.93 8.45 3.24
N SER A 108 -5.39 9.41 2.45
CA SER A 108 -6.81 9.67 2.23
C SER A 108 -7.34 8.85 1.04
N ASN A 109 -8.63 8.98 0.75
CA ASN A 109 -9.20 8.36 -0.44
C ASN A 109 -8.44 8.74 -1.71
N ASN A 110 -8.14 7.75 -2.54
CA ASN A 110 -7.32 7.82 -3.74
C ASN A 110 -5.82 8.09 -3.51
N GLY A 111 -5.35 8.20 -2.26
CA GLY A 111 -3.94 8.35 -1.92
C GLY A 111 -3.13 7.10 -2.29
N SER A 112 -1.85 7.29 -2.60
CA SER A 112 -0.96 6.20 -3.00
C SER A 112 0.44 6.34 -2.44
N ARG A 113 1.14 5.20 -2.31
CA ARG A 113 2.58 5.16 -2.02
C ARG A 113 3.28 4.16 -2.91
N THR A 114 4.46 4.54 -3.37
CA THR A 114 5.36 3.67 -4.12
C THR A 114 6.49 3.20 -3.21
N VAL A 115 6.81 1.91 -3.26
CA VAL A 115 7.94 1.31 -2.57
C VAL A 115 8.75 0.45 -3.54
N PRO A 116 10.08 0.37 -3.35
CA PRO A 116 10.92 -0.48 -4.18
C PRO A 116 10.63 -1.96 -3.89
N VAL A 117 10.86 -2.79 -4.92
CA VAL A 117 10.92 -4.24 -4.78
C VAL A 117 12.34 -4.62 -4.38
N SER A 118 12.46 -5.39 -3.31
CA SER A 118 13.73 -6.00 -2.89
C SER A 118 13.51 -7.48 -2.62
N SER A 119 14.41 -8.33 -3.12
CA SER A 119 14.30 -9.79 -2.96
C SER A 119 12.91 -10.31 -3.37
N ASN A 120 12.40 -9.86 -4.52
CA ASN A 120 11.08 -10.21 -5.05
C ASN A 120 9.91 -9.79 -4.15
N ARG A 121 10.10 -8.83 -3.24
CA ARG A 121 9.07 -8.37 -2.31
C ARG A 121 9.03 -6.86 -2.17
N ALA A 122 7.84 -6.29 -2.24
CA ALA A 122 7.57 -4.89 -1.95
C ALA A 122 6.86 -4.81 -0.59
N VAL A 123 7.36 -4.01 0.35
CA VAL A 123 6.77 -3.88 1.70
C VAL A 123 6.41 -2.43 1.95
N LEU A 124 5.12 -2.18 2.22
CA LEU A 124 4.62 -0.87 2.58
C LEU A 124 4.29 -0.83 4.08
N PRO A 125 5.10 -0.14 4.90
CA PRO A 125 4.80 0.02 6.31
C PRO A 125 3.65 1.02 6.50
N LEU A 126 2.60 0.59 7.20
CA LEU A 126 1.37 1.35 7.44
C LEU A 126 1.10 1.52 8.93
N GLY A 127 0.22 2.44 9.26
CA GLY A 127 -0.43 2.49 10.56
C GLY A 127 -1.87 2.98 10.44
N ALA A 128 -2.65 2.65 11.46
CA ALA A 128 -4.03 3.06 11.60
C ALA A 128 -4.30 3.56 13.02
N ALA A 129 -5.19 4.54 13.15
CA ALA A 129 -5.61 5.07 14.44
C ALA A 129 -7.05 5.58 14.38
N TYR A 130 -7.68 5.70 15.55
CA TYR A 130 -8.93 6.47 15.68
C TYR A 130 -8.60 7.95 15.53
N HIS A 131 -9.39 8.71 14.77
CA HIS A 131 -9.20 10.15 14.62
C HIS A 131 -10.53 10.90 14.67
N LYS A 132 -10.58 12.01 15.43
CA LYS A 132 -11.74 12.89 15.52
C LYS A 132 -12.07 13.47 14.14
N THR A 133 -13.35 13.49 13.83
CA THR A 133 -13.92 14.32 12.76
C THR A 133 -14.38 15.64 13.38
N THR A 134 -15.19 16.43 12.67
CA THR A 134 -15.77 17.68 13.18
C THR A 134 -17.00 17.47 14.08
N GLY A 135 -17.57 16.27 14.13
CA GLY A 135 -18.75 15.96 14.95
C GLY A 135 -18.41 15.57 16.40
N THR A 136 -19.42 15.59 17.28
CA THR A 136 -19.28 15.13 18.67
C THR A 136 -18.91 13.65 18.71
N LEU A 137 -17.80 13.36 19.40
CA LEU A 137 -17.31 12.00 19.59
C LEU A 137 -18.22 11.24 20.57
N THR A 138 -18.69 10.05 20.18
CA THR A 138 -19.55 9.20 21.02
C THR A 138 -18.97 7.80 21.20
N LYS A 139 -19.47 7.10 22.23
CA LYS A 139 -19.15 5.68 22.44
C LYS A 139 -19.76 4.83 21.32
N GLY A 140 -19.07 3.74 20.96
CA GLY A 140 -19.56 2.78 19.97
C GLY A 140 -18.40 2.05 19.30
N THR A 141 -18.68 1.44 18.14
CA THR A 141 -17.69 0.73 17.34
C THR A 141 -17.17 1.61 16.20
N LEU A 142 -15.91 1.38 15.81
CA LEU A 142 -15.36 1.86 14.54
C LEU A 142 -15.18 0.65 13.63
N ILE A 143 -15.81 0.69 12.46
CA ILE A 143 -15.65 -0.33 11.40
C ILE A 143 -15.38 0.45 10.12
N SER A 144 -14.30 0.15 9.40
CA SER A 144 -13.99 0.84 8.15
C SER A 144 -13.34 -0.13 7.18
N THR A 145 -13.63 0.05 5.89
CA THR A 145 -13.12 -0.79 4.80
C THR A 145 -12.37 0.10 3.82
N VAL A 146 -11.11 -0.25 3.56
CA VAL A 146 -10.24 0.41 2.58
C VAL A 146 -9.84 -0.64 1.55
N THR A 147 -10.05 -0.33 0.28
CA THR A 147 -9.61 -1.15 -0.86
C THR A 147 -8.19 -0.75 -1.24
N VAL A 148 -7.35 -1.74 -1.49
CA VAL A 148 -5.97 -1.55 -1.96
C VAL A 148 -5.87 -2.08 -3.39
N ASN A 149 -5.45 -1.23 -4.31
CA ASN A 149 -5.08 -1.61 -5.66
C ASN A 149 -3.57 -1.46 -5.83
N ILE A 150 -2.95 -2.38 -6.57
CA ILE A 150 -1.51 -2.31 -6.87
C ILE A 150 -1.26 -2.10 -8.36
N SER A 151 -0.25 -1.31 -8.68
CA SER A 151 0.34 -1.20 -10.01
C SER A 151 1.86 -1.29 -9.88
N TYR A 152 2.55 -1.72 -10.93
CA TYR A 152 3.98 -1.99 -10.88
C TYR A 152 4.66 -1.70 -12.23
N ASN A 153 5.98 -1.50 -12.18
CA ASN A 153 6.87 -1.35 -13.33
C ASN A 153 8.11 -2.22 -13.20
#